data_AF-A0A935VDK1-F1
#
_entry.id   AF-A0A935VDK1-F1
#
_cell.length_a   1.000
_cell.length_b   1.000
_cell.length_c   1.000
_cell.angle_alpha   90.00
_cell.angle_beta   90.00
_cell.angle_gamma   90.00
#
_symmetry.space_group_name_H-M   'P 1'
#
loop_
_entity.id
_entity.type
_entity.pdbx_description
1 polymer ?
#
loop_
_entity_poly.entity_id
_entity_poly.type
_entity_poly.pdbx_seq_one_letter_code
_entity_poly.pdbx_strand_id
1 'polypeptide(L)'
;MQHPERSTLVDYAERRLDVRAISDVILHLDQCPECFEVVETSTSRSKQLIDLQFADSERDAFHLSYAEHLEPFVDETADAVTREIVETHTDSCSACAFQLRELREFAETLRLHEIERQAKQPLGLIAAIRTWAGSLSHNRALRLVLPAAALLLIGMAAFLYQRTLPEPELTAEPVANVSPASSDDAKVEPVADTDTAEVADGNPSDASTTLKLRAIEPKIDRAEIKAVDIVGKAPVAPSLRLPDFLALIRPRTTLRGKSDPSGVTLSPNGEAVRNGSPDFAWPAFGPKGGQYILELFDENDDPVMVSPPVTATHWRFDRPLRQGSIYKWEVRTEDAKSQFSAFAGRFKVLDERALAAVNAVSVAKPFDRGVALASNGLLTEAKAAFRQAIKTGDRADLARQYLRQITTDKN
;
A
#
# COMPACT_ATOMS: atom_id res chain seq x y z
N MET A 1 -40.31 -4.83 12.70
CA MET A 1 -39.19 -4.69 13.65
C MET A 1 -39.60 -3.60 14.63
N GLN A 2 -39.42 -3.80 15.94
CA GLN A 2 -39.80 -2.78 16.92
C GLN A 2 -38.67 -1.74 16.98
N HIS A 3 -38.97 -0.47 16.71
CA HIS A 3 -37.94 0.58 16.73
C HIS A 3 -37.53 0.90 18.18
N PRO A 4 -36.23 1.16 18.44
CA PRO A 4 -35.79 1.73 19.71
C PRO A 4 -36.52 3.03 20.00
N GLU A 5 -36.73 3.31 21.28
CA GLU A 5 -37.34 4.57 21.68
C GLU A 5 -36.44 5.73 21.24
N ARG A 6 -37.05 6.86 20.85
CA ARG A 6 -36.30 7.99 20.28
C ARG A 6 -35.24 8.54 21.24
N SER A 7 -35.53 8.52 22.55
CA SER A 7 -34.59 8.84 23.63
C SER A 7 -33.34 7.97 23.57
N THR A 8 -33.48 6.66 23.39
CA THR A 8 -32.37 5.71 23.26
C THR A 8 -31.47 6.04 22.07
N LEU A 9 -32.04 6.45 20.93
CA LEU A 9 -31.24 6.85 19.76
C LEU A 9 -30.48 8.17 19.99
N VAL A 10 -31.05 9.11 20.74
CA VAL A 10 -30.37 10.36 21.15
C VAL A 10 -29.24 10.04 22.14
N ASP A 11 -29.51 9.21 23.15
CA ASP A 11 -28.50 8.78 24.12
C ASP A 11 -27.36 8.01 23.43
N TYR A 12 -27.67 7.22 22.39
CA TYR A 12 -26.66 6.58 21.55
C TYR A 12 -25.78 7.61 20.83
N ALA A 13 -26.39 8.60 20.17
CA ALA A 13 -25.68 9.67 19.47
C ALA A 13 -24.79 10.49 20.41
N GLU A 14 -25.24 10.69 21.65
CA GLU A 14 -24.50 11.42 22.70
C GLU A 14 -23.57 10.54 23.53
N ARG A 15 -23.44 9.24 23.19
CA ARG A 15 -22.60 8.24 23.88
C ARG A 15 -22.92 8.10 25.39
N ARG A 16 -24.20 8.22 25.76
CA ARG A 16 -24.70 8.07 27.13
C ARG A 16 -25.23 6.68 27.47
N LEU A 17 -25.41 5.83 26.47
CA LEU A 17 -25.87 4.46 26.67
C LEU A 17 -24.80 3.58 27.33
N ASP A 18 -25.25 2.61 28.12
CA ASP A 18 -24.38 1.55 28.59
C ASP A 18 -23.97 0.60 27.44
N VAL A 19 -22.90 -0.19 27.68
CA VAL A 19 -22.29 -1.07 26.68
C VAL A 19 -23.29 -2.04 26.05
N ARG A 20 -24.27 -2.54 26.81
CA ARG A 20 -25.24 -3.50 26.30
C ARG A 20 -26.25 -2.80 25.38
N ALA A 21 -26.78 -1.67 25.82
CA ALA A 21 -27.70 -0.86 25.03
C ALA A 21 -27.05 -0.34 23.72
N ILE A 22 -25.75 -0.04 23.74
CA ILE A 22 -24.98 0.34 22.53
C ILE A 22 -25.02 -0.78 21.48
N SER A 23 -24.75 -2.03 21.88
CA SER A 23 -24.72 -3.15 20.94
C SER A 23 -26.07 -3.40 20.28
N ASP A 24 -27.15 -3.31 21.07
CA ASP A 24 -28.52 -3.51 20.57
C ASP A 24 -28.92 -2.41 19.57
N VAL A 25 -28.53 -1.17 19.83
CA VAL A 25 -28.75 -0.05 18.90
C VAL A 25 -27.92 -0.22 17.63
N ILE A 26 -26.65 -0.59 17.71
CA ILE A 26 -25.80 -0.80 16.52
C ILE A 26 -26.40 -1.85 15.59
N LEU A 27 -26.80 -3.01 16.14
CA LEU A 27 -27.43 -4.07 15.36
C LEU A 27 -28.73 -3.61 14.68
N HIS A 28 -29.51 -2.75 15.36
CA HIS A 28 -30.71 -2.18 14.78
C HIS A 28 -30.40 -1.17 13.67
N LEU A 29 -29.42 -0.29 13.87
CA LEU A 29 -29.02 0.74 12.90
C LEU A 29 -28.51 0.15 11.58
N ASP A 30 -27.86 -1.02 11.64
CA ASP A 30 -27.42 -1.76 10.45
C ASP A 30 -28.60 -2.24 9.58
N GLN A 31 -29.77 -2.45 10.20
CA GLN A 31 -30.97 -2.99 9.53
C GLN A 31 -32.06 -1.95 9.29
N CYS A 32 -31.96 -0.74 9.87
CA CYS A 32 -33.00 0.28 9.82
C CYS A 32 -32.47 1.66 9.40
N PRO A 33 -32.59 2.02 8.10
CA PRO A 33 -32.13 3.31 7.57
C PRO A 33 -32.79 4.52 8.23
N GLU A 34 -34.06 4.40 8.63
CA GLU A 34 -34.81 5.49 9.27
C GLU A 34 -34.22 5.87 10.64
N CYS A 35 -33.86 4.88 11.46
CA CYS A 35 -33.21 5.12 12.74
C CYS A 35 -31.77 5.64 12.57
N PHE A 36 -31.07 5.22 11.50
CA PHE A 36 -29.76 5.75 11.15
C PHE A 36 -29.81 7.25 10.85
N GLU A 37 -30.79 7.70 10.08
CA GLU A 37 -30.98 9.12 9.77
C GLU A 37 -31.28 9.96 11.03
N VAL A 38 -32.04 9.42 11.99
CA VAL A 38 -32.29 10.08 13.29
C VAL A 38 -30.99 10.26 14.08
N VAL A 39 -30.11 9.25 14.10
CA VAL A 39 -28.81 9.34 14.78
C VAL A 39 -27.88 10.32 14.06
N GLU A 40 -27.81 10.29 12.72
CA GLU A 40 -26.97 11.19 11.92
C GLU A 40 -27.38 12.66 12.08
N THR A 41 -28.68 12.95 12.07
CA THR A 41 -29.22 14.30 12.29
C THR A 41 -28.94 14.80 13.71
N SER A 42 -29.06 13.92 14.70
CA SER A 42 -28.76 14.25 16.11
C SER A 42 -27.26 14.54 16.30
N THR A 43 -26.39 13.72 15.70
CA THR A 43 -24.93 13.89 15.74
C THR A 43 -24.49 15.17 15.02
N SER A 44 -25.12 15.50 13.88
CA SER A 44 -24.82 16.72 13.12
C SER A 44 -25.17 17.99 13.91
N ARG A 45 -26.26 17.96 14.69
CA ARG A 45 -26.66 19.08 15.55
C ARG A 45 -25.73 19.24 16.74
N SER A 46 -25.32 18.14 17.36
CA SER A 46 -24.29 18.16 18.41
C SER A 46 -22.95 18.63 17.87
N LYS A 47 -22.56 18.24 16.65
CA LYS A 47 -21.34 18.70 15.99
C LYS A 47 -21.39 20.20 15.67
N GLN A 48 -22.54 20.74 15.26
CA GLN A 48 -22.71 22.19 15.09
C GLN A 48 -22.64 22.95 16.41
N LEU A 49 -23.16 22.39 17.52
CA LEU A 49 -23.05 22.99 18.85
C LEU A 49 -21.62 22.96 19.39
N ILE A 50 -20.91 21.85 19.14
CA ILE A 50 -19.48 21.68 19.38
C ILE A 50 -18.72 22.71 18.55
N ASP A 51 -18.89 22.76 17.23
CA ASP A 51 -18.23 23.74 16.36
C ASP A 51 -18.56 25.20 16.74
N LEU A 52 -19.76 25.49 17.26
CA LEU A 52 -20.09 26.83 17.79
C LEU A 52 -19.45 27.11 19.15
N GLN A 53 -19.26 26.10 20.01
CA GLN A 53 -18.46 26.21 21.23
C GLN A 53 -16.96 26.35 20.95
N PHE A 54 -16.46 25.79 19.85
CA PHE A 54 -15.07 25.92 19.40
C PHE A 54 -14.83 27.15 18.50
N ALA A 55 -15.87 27.73 17.90
CA ALA A 55 -15.74 28.99 17.16
C ALA A 55 -15.53 30.19 18.10
N ASP A 56 -15.88 30.08 19.39
CA ASP A 56 -15.58 31.08 20.43
C ASP A 56 -14.25 30.77 21.17
N SER A 57 -13.53 29.71 20.78
CA SER A 57 -12.21 29.33 21.30
C SER A 57 -11.04 29.78 20.40
N GLU A 58 -11.19 30.88 19.65
CA GLU A 58 -10.07 31.63 19.06
C GLU A 58 -9.21 32.36 20.12
N ARG A 59 -9.54 32.21 21.40
CA ARG A 59 -8.47 32.26 22.41
C ARG A 59 -7.75 30.93 22.32
N ASP A 60 -6.56 30.92 21.71
CA ASP A 60 -5.54 29.89 21.89
C ASP A 60 -5.52 29.44 23.36
N ALA A 61 -6.35 28.46 23.69
CA ALA A 61 -6.26 27.80 24.97
C ALA A 61 -4.87 27.18 24.92
N PHE A 62 -4.02 27.56 25.87
CA PHE A 62 -2.61 27.19 25.97
C PHE A 62 -2.43 25.67 26.04
N HIS A 63 -2.66 24.97 24.93
CA HIS A 63 -2.47 23.53 24.81
C HIS A 63 -0.99 23.23 24.85
N LEU A 64 -0.66 22.09 25.45
CA LEU A 64 0.72 21.65 25.53
C LEU A 64 1.27 21.36 24.12
N SER A 65 2.40 21.98 23.80
CA SER A 65 3.15 21.67 22.58
C SER A 65 3.66 20.23 22.63
N TYR A 66 3.45 19.47 21.55
CA TYR A 66 3.85 18.08 21.46
C TYR A 66 5.35 17.91 21.71
N ALA A 67 6.19 18.63 20.95
CA ALA A 67 7.65 18.45 20.97
C ALA A 67 8.32 18.97 22.25
N GLU A 68 7.75 20.01 22.86
CA GLU A 68 8.36 20.66 24.03
C GLU A 68 7.89 20.03 25.35
N HIS A 69 6.64 19.55 25.41
CA HIS A 69 6.03 19.12 26.67
C HIS A 69 5.63 17.64 26.64
N LEU A 70 4.86 17.21 25.65
CA LEU A 70 4.27 15.86 25.66
C LEU A 70 5.30 14.76 25.34
N GLU A 71 6.11 14.94 24.29
CA GLU A 71 7.11 13.94 23.86
C GLU A 71 8.16 13.69 24.96
N PRO A 72 8.83 14.71 25.55
CA PRO A 72 9.76 14.45 26.64
C PRO A 72 9.10 13.80 27.86
N PHE A 73 7.84 14.12 28.14
CA PHE A 73 7.11 13.58 29.28
C PHE A 73 6.73 12.10 29.08
N VAL A 74 6.31 11.73 27.87
CA VAL A 74 6.00 10.33 27.50
C VAL A 74 7.27 9.48 27.48
N ASP A 75 8.38 10.04 27.00
CA ASP A 75 9.68 9.36 26.94
C ASP A 75 10.42 9.34 28.29
N GLU A 76 9.83 9.88 29.36
CA GLU A 76 10.42 10.01 30.69
C GLU A 76 11.71 10.86 30.72
N THR A 77 11.91 11.72 29.72
CA THR A 77 13.05 12.65 29.59
C THR A 77 12.73 14.09 29.98
N ALA A 78 11.45 14.40 30.27
CA ALA A 78 11.04 15.70 30.78
C ALA A 78 11.72 16.03 32.10
N ASP A 79 12.20 17.26 32.22
CA ASP A 79 12.68 17.80 33.49
C ASP A 79 11.52 18.00 34.49
N ALA A 80 11.87 18.35 35.73
CA ALA A 80 10.89 18.51 36.80
C ALA A 80 9.86 19.62 36.52
N VAL A 81 10.26 20.69 35.82
CA VAL A 81 9.38 21.82 35.52
C VAL A 81 8.38 21.42 34.43
N THR A 82 8.84 20.82 33.34
CA THR A 82 7.97 20.31 32.28
C THR A 82 6.99 19.26 32.80
N ARG A 83 7.43 18.40 33.72
CA ARG A 83 6.56 17.41 34.36
C ARG A 83 5.40 18.06 35.11
N GLU A 84 5.69 19.05 35.96
CA GLU A 84 4.68 19.77 36.72
C GLU A 84 3.70 20.55 35.82
N ILE A 85 4.20 21.15 34.73
CA ILE A 85 3.37 21.85 33.73
C ILE A 85 2.40 20.86 33.06
N VAL A 86 2.90 19.71 32.60
CA VAL A 86 2.07 18.71 31.91
C VAL A 86 1.00 18.15 32.85
N GLU A 87 1.36 17.81 34.08
CA GLU A 87 0.43 17.27 35.08
C GLU A 87 -0.68 18.29 35.41
N THR A 88 -0.31 19.52 35.81
CA THR A 88 -1.28 20.56 36.18
C THR A 88 -2.20 20.94 35.00
N HIS A 89 -1.66 20.98 33.78
CA HIS A 89 -2.45 21.29 32.60
C HIS A 89 -3.40 20.15 32.23
N THR A 90 -2.94 18.89 32.28
CA THR A 90 -3.81 17.74 31.96
C THR A 90 -4.90 17.51 33.00
N ASP A 91 -4.70 17.94 34.25
CA ASP A 91 -5.76 17.98 35.26
C ASP A 91 -6.89 18.97 34.92
N SER A 92 -6.58 20.04 34.18
CA SER A 92 -7.54 21.09 33.82
C SER A 92 -8.04 21.03 32.37
N CYS A 93 -7.32 20.33 31.48
CA CYS A 93 -7.64 20.23 30.06
C CYS A 93 -7.87 18.77 29.63
N SER A 94 -9.13 18.41 29.41
CA SER A 94 -9.54 17.06 29.00
C SER A 94 -8.97 16.62 27.65
N ALA A 95 -8.78 17.55 26.71
CA ALA A 95 -8.20 17.26 25.39
C ALA A 95 -6.73 16.83 25.50
N CYS A 96 -5.90 17.60 26.21
CA CYS A 96 -4.50 17.24 26.44
C CYS A 96 -4.38 15.96 27.28
N ALA A 97 -5.26 15.75 28.26
CA ALA A 97 -5.30 14.52 29.05
C ALA A 97 -5.61 13.27 28.19
N PHE A 98 -6.51 13.42 27.21
CA PHE A 98 -6.82 12.35 26.26
C PHE A 98 -5.62 12.04 25.37
N GLN A 99 -5.03 13.06 24.74
CA GLN A 99 -3.84 12.91 23.88
C GLN A 99 -2.67 12.27 24.63
N LEU A 100 -2.42 12.68 25.88
CA LEU A 100 -1.35 12.11 26.70
C LEU A 100 -1.55 10.62 27.00
N ARG A 101 -2.80 10.18 27.21
CA ARG A 101 -3.10 8.74 27.39
C ARG A 101 -2.81 7.94 26.13
N GLU A 102 -3.24 8.42 24.96
CA GLU A 102 -2.99 7.75 23.68
C GLU A 102 -1.48 7.63 23.39
N LEU A 103 -0.71 8.69 23.65
CA LEU A 103 0.74 8.67 23.44
C LEU A 103 1.45 7.67 24.37
N ARG A 104 1.02 7.56 25.63
CA ARG A 104 1.57 6.57 26.58
C ARG A 104 1.26 5.14 26.17
N GLU A 105 0.04 4.85 25.73
CA GLU A 105 -0.34 3.52 25.23
C GLU A 105 0.46 3.13 23.98
N PHE A 106 0.65 4.09 23.07
CA PHE A 106 1.49 3.90 21.89
C PHE A 106 2.97 3.66 22.25
N ALA A 107 3.52 4.44 23.18
CA ALA A 107 4.90 4.27 23.66
C ALA A 107 5.12 2.90 24.30
N GLU A 108 4.16 2.42 25.10
CA GLU A 108 4.23 1.09 25.70
C GLU A 108 4.19 -0.02 24.64
N THR A 109 3.35 0.14 23.61
CA THR A 109 3.30 -0.79 22.48
C THR A 109 4.65 -0.86 21.76
N LEU A 110 5.32 0.27 21.53
CA LEU A 110 6.66 0.30 20.93
C LEU A 110 7.72 -0.36 21.83
N ARG A 111 7.66 -0.14 23.15
CA ARG A 111 8.56 -0.78 24.11
C ARG A 111 8.44 -2.31 24.06
N LEU A 112 7.22 -2.84 24.01
CA LEU A 112 6.98 -4.28 23.89
C LEU A 112 7.57 -4.86 22.58
N HIS A 113 7.40 -4.16 21.45
CA HIS A 113 7.98 -4.59 20.17
C HIS A 113 9.51 -4.57 20.19
N GLU A 114 10.14 -3.58 20.84
CA GLU A 114 11.59 -3.52 20.95
C GLU A 114 12.14 -4.68 21.82
N ILE A 115 11.44 -5.03 22.91
CA ILE A 115 11.78 -6.21 23.73
C ILE A 115 11.66 -7.49 22.90
N GLU A 116 10.59 -7.65 22.13
CA GLU A 116 10.40 -8.80 21.27
C GLU A 116 11.49 -8.88 20.18
N ARG A 117 11.84 -7.74 19.59
CA ARG A 117 12.92 -7.65 18.61
C ARG A 117 14.26 -8.04 19.22
N GLN A 118 14.57 -7.54 20.43
CA GLN A 118 15.78 -7.91 21.16
C GLN A 118 15.79 -9.39 21.54
N ALA A 119 14.65 -9.98 21.91
CA ALA A 119 14.53 -11.41 22.20
C ALA A 119 14.68 -12.28 20.94
N LYS A 120 14.21 -11.80 19.79
CA LYS A 120 14.31 -12.48 18.49
C LYS A 120 15.65 -12.27 17.79
N GLN A 121 16.49 -11.31 18.19
CA GLN A 121 17.85 -11.26 17.68
C GLN A 121 18.59 -12.49 18.22
N PRO A 122 18.91 -13.49 17.36
CA PRO A 122 19.70 -14.60 17.82
C PRO A 122 20.99 -14.01 18.36
N LEU A 123 21.38 -14.43 19.57
CA LEU A 123 22.72 -14.20 20.12
C LEU A 123 23.72 -14.83 19.15
N GLY A 124 24.01 -14.11 18.08
CA GLY A 124 24.87 -14.56 17.01
C GLY A 124 26.24 -14.72 17.63
N LEU A 125 26.76 -15.95 17.60
CA LEU A 125 28.14 -16.28 17.98
C LEU A 125 29.15 -15.24 17.46
N ILE A 126 28.87 -14.63 16.31
CA ILE A 126 29.67 -13.58 15.69
C ILE A 126 29.73 -12.27 16.52
N ALA A 127 28.64 -11.85 17.18
CA ALA A 127 28.62 -10.66 18.03
C ALA A 127 29.40 -10.89 19.34
N ALA A 128 29.29 -12.10 19.92
CA ALA A 128 30.05 -12.50 21.11
C ALA A 128 31.56 -12.62 20.83
N ILE A 129 31.95 -13.12 19.64
CA ILE A 129 33.35 -13.20 19.22
C ILE A 129 33.94 -11.79 19.03
N ARG A 130 33.16 -10.83 18.50
CA ARG A 130 33.63 -9.47 18.25
C ARG A 130 33.85 -8.65 19.53
N THR A 131 33.00 -8.80 20.54
CA THR A 131 33.20 -8.14 21.85
C THR A 131 34.35 -8.77 22.63
N TRP A 132 34.51 -10.10 22.56
CA TRP A 132 35.66 -10.80 23.14
C TRP A 132 36.99 -10.39 22.49
N ALA A 133 37.03 -10.29 21.15
CA ALA A 133 38.22 -9.84 20.41
C ALA A 133 38.62 -8.38 20.70
N GLY A 134 37.63 -7.50 20.97
CA GLY A 134 37.89 -6.12 21.38
C GLY A 134 38.56 -6.02 22.76
N SER A 135 38.14 -6.86 23.70
CA SER A 135 38.72 -6.94 25.06
C SER A 135 40.16 -7.46 25.06
N LEU A 136 40.48 -8.46 24.22
CA LEU A 136 41.86 -8.97 24.10
C LEU A 136 42.84 -7.95 23.49
N SER A 137 42.36 -6.92 22.81
CA SER A 137 43.22 -5.94 22.14
C SER A 137 44.02 -5.03 23.09
N HIS A 138 43.62 -4.91 24.36
CA HIS A 138 44.28 -4.03 25.34
C HIS A 138 45.46 -4.68 26.09
N ASN A 139 45.58 -6.01 26.06
CA ASN A 139 46.71 -6.71 26.67
C ASN A 139 47.83 -6.93 25.64
N ARG A 140 48.84 -6.03 25.64
CA ARG A 140 50.01 -6.10 24.74
C ARG A 140 50.77 -7.42 24.82
N ALA A 141 50.75 -8.10 25.97
CA ALA A 141 51.39 -9.40 26.15
C ALA A 141 50.74 -10.54 25.34
N LEU A 142 49.42 -10.49 25.07
CA LEU A 142 48.74 -11.54 24.32
C LEU A 142 48.93 -11.43 22.81
N ARG A 143 49.35 -10.27 22.29
CA ARG A 143 49.55 -10.04 20.85
C ARG A 143 50.68 -10.89 20.26
N LEU A 144 51.58 -11.43 21.07
CA LEU A 144 52.69 -12.27 20.62
C LEU A 144 52.39 -13.78 20.70
N VAL A 145 51.43 -14.21 21.53
CA VAL A 145 51.16 -15.64 21.75
C VAL A 145 50.19 -16.22 20.71
N LEU A 146 49.20 -15.43 20.27
CA LEU A 146 48.20 -15.84 19.28
C LEU A 146 48.76 -16.23 17.90
N PRO A 147 49.71 -15.50 17.26
CA PRO A 147 50.24 -15.91 15.98
C PRO A 147 51.05 -17.21 16.07
N ALA A 148 51.76 -17.44 17.18
CA ALA A 148 52.50 -18.68 17.40
C ALA A 148 51.56 -19.89 17.51
N ALA A 149 50.45 -19.77 18.24
CA ALA A 149 49.45 -20.85 18.38
C ALA A 149 48.72 -21.14 17.06
N ALA A 150 48.39 -20.10 16.27
CA ALA A 150 47.75 -20.27 14.97
C ALA A 150 48.68 -20.99 13.96
N LEU A 151 49.97 -20.64 13.93
CA LEU A 151 50.96 -21.34 13.10
C LEU A 151 51.14 -22.80 13.52
N LEU A 152 51.09 -23.09 14.82
CA LEU A 152 51.18 -24.46 15.35
C LEU A 152 49.96 -25.30 14.94
N LEU A 153 48.76 -24.73 15.00
CA LEU A 153 47.53 -25.40 14.56
C LEU A 153 47.48 -25.61 13.04
N ILE A 154 47.91 -24.63 12.24
CA ILE A 154 48.01 -24.78 10.77
C ILE A 154 49.05 -25.85 10.41
N GLY A 155 50.20 -25.87 11.09
CA GLY A 155 51.23 -26.90 10.90
C GLY A 155 50.72 -28.29 11.27
N MET A 156 49.97 -28.42 12.38
CA MET A 156 49.36 -29.68 12.80
C MET A 156 48.29 -30.16 11.82
N ALA A 157 47.44 -29.26 11.32
CA ALA A 157 46.44 -29.58 10.31
C ALA A 157 47.08 -30.02 8.99
N ALA A 158 48.12 -29.32 8.52
CA ALA A 158 48.87 -29.69 7.33
C ALA A 158 49.57 -31.06 7.48
N PHE A 159 50.14 -31.33 8.65
CA PHE A 159 50.76 -32.63 8.97
C PHE A 159 49.74 -33.78 8.96
N LEU A 160 48.57 -33.57 9.56
CA LEU A 160 47.49 -34.55 9.54
C LEU A 160 46.96 -34.76 8.12
N TYR A 161 46.79 -33.69 7.34
CA TYR A 161 46.33 -33.77 5.95
C TYR A 161 47.32 -34.54 5.05
N GLN A 162 48.63 -34.31 5.22
CA GLN A 162 49.66 -35.08 4.50
C GLN A 162 49.65 -36.56 4.83
N ARG A 163 49.31 -36.94 6.07
CA ARG A 163 49.18 -38.36 6.45
C ARG A 163 47.95 -39.06 5.88
N THR A 164 46.94 -38.30 5.44
CA THR A 164 45.69 -38.85 4.92
C THR A 164 45.58 -38.87 3.40
N LEU A 165 46.58 -38.36 2.65
CA LEU A 165 46.53 -38.40 1.20
C LEU A 165 46.75 -39.86 0.71
N PRO A 166 45.75 -40.45 0.02
CA PRO A 166 45.90 -41.76 -0.62
C PRO A 166 46.98 -41.70 -1.69
N GLU A 167 47.79 -42.74 -1.76
CA GLU A 167 48.82 -42.91 -2.77
C GLU A 167 48.17 -42.86 -4.18
N PRO A 168 48.70 -42.06 -5.13
CA PRO A 168 48.09 -41.93 -6.44
C PRO A 168 48.21 -43.24 -7.22
N GLU A 169 47.08 -43.91 -7.39
CA GLU A 169 46.94 -45.12 -8.20
C GLU A 169 47.20 -44.76 -9.68
N LEU A 170 48.31 -45.26 -10.21
CA LEU A 170 48.71 -45.15 -11.62
C LEU A 170 47.74 -45.94 -12.52
N THR A 171 46.65 -45.30 -12.95
CA THR A 171 45.80 -45.82 -14.02
C THR A 171 46.43 -45.56 -15.39
N ALA A 172 46.80 -46.65 -16.07
CA ALA A 172 47.20 -46.67 -17.47
C ALA A 172 45.99 -46.48 -18.38
N GLU A 173 46.09 -45.56 -19.36
CA GLU A 173 45.11 -45.40 -20.44
C GLU A 173 45.43 -46.31 -21.64
N PRO A 174 44.44 -47.06 -22.18
CA PRO A 174 44.56 -47.72 -23.47
C PRO A 174 43.96 -46.89 -24.64
N VAL A 175 44.85 -46.55 -25.57
CA VAL A 175 44.75 -46.56 -27.05
C VAL A 175 43.37 -46.37 -27.72
N ALA A 176 43.24 -45.21 -28.37
CA ALA A 176 42.71 -44.90 -29.70
C ALA A 176 41.59 -45.77 -30.32
N ASN A 177 40.49 -45.11 -30.70
CA ASN A 177 39.86 -45.41 -31.98
C ASN A 177 39.38 -44.12 -32.67
N VAL A 178 39.61 -44.07 -33.97
CA VAL A 178 39.61 -42.90 -34.86
C VAL A 178 38.50 -43.07 -35.91
N SER A 179 37.95 -41.92 -36.35
CA SER A 179 37.37 -41.65 -37.70
C SER A 179 35.88 -41.91 -37.98
N PRO A 180 35.27 -41.27 -39.02
CA PRO A 180 35.07 -39.81 -39.17
C PRO A 180 33.71 -39.43 -39.87
N ALA A 181 33.53 -38.12 -40.08
CA ALA A 181 32.81 -37.44 -41.18
C ALA A 181 31.28 -37.60 -41.34
N SER A 182 30.55 -36.48 -41.35
CA SER A 182 30.17 -35.81 -42.61
C SER A 182 29.48 -34.47 -42.35
N SER A 183 29.81 -33.52 -43.22
CA SER A 183 29.10 -32.29 -43.53
C SER A 183 27.70 -32.57 -44.08
N ASP A 184 26.76 -31.63 -43.93
CA ASP A 184 26.21 -30.92 -45.09
C ASP A 184 25.19 -29.82 -44.70
N ASP A 185 25.37 -28.69 -45.38
CA ASP A 185 24.46 -27.56 -45.56
C ASP A 185 23.10 -27.97 -46.14
N ALA A 186 22.01 -27.34 -45.70
CA ALA A 186 20.85 -27.10 -46.57
C ALA A 186 19.93 -25.97 -46.04
N LYS A 187 20.19 -24.78 -46.59
CA LYS A 187 19.24 -23.75 -47.03
C LYS A 187 17.78 -24.22 -47.22
N VAL A 188 16.83 -23.54 -46.59
CA VAL A 188 15.40 -23.62 -46.92
C VAL A 188 14.82 -22.20 -47.02
N GLU A 189 14.28 -21.89 -48.20
CA GLU A 189 13.38 -20.78 -48.50
C GLU A 189 12.06 -21.36 -49.08
N PRO A 190 10.96 -20.59 -49.13
CA PRO A 190 9.59 -21.06 -48.98
C PRO A 190 8.87 -21.34 -50.30
N VAL A 191 7.77 -22.11 -50.22
CA VAL A 191 6.80 -22.26 -51.31
C VAL A 191 5.37 -22.15 -50.76
N ALA A 192 4.56 -21.38 -51.48
CA ALA A 192 3.16 -21.06 -51.28
C ALA A 192 2.22 -22.02 -52.05
N ASP A 193 0.93 -21.96 -51.67
CA ASP A 193 -0.28 -22.36 -52.41
C ASP A 193 -0.41 -23.87 -52.77
N THR A 194 -1.56 -24.51 -52.93
CA THR A 194 -2.91 -24.15 -53.40
C THR A 194 -3.84 -25.33 -53.03
N ASP A 195 -5.06 -25.13 -52.54
CA ASP A 195 -6.37 -25.17 -53.23
C ASP A 195 -7.21 -26.46 -53.10
N THR A 196 -8.47 -26.21 -52.72
CA THR A 196 -9.79 -26.74 -53.16
C THR A 196 -10.12 -28.23 -53.41
N ALA A 197 -11.42 -28.47 -53.17
CA ALA A 197 -12.36 -29.48 -53.71
C ALA A 197 -12.59 -30.76 -52.86
N GLU A 198 -13.76 -31.40 -52.77
CA GLU A 198 -15.19 -31.16 -53.07
C GLU A 198 -15.90 -32.52 -52.80
N VAL A 199 -17.21 -32.55 -52.50
CA VAL A 199 -18.16 -33.71 -52.59
C VAL A 199 -17.97 -34.87 -51.58
N ALA A 200 -18.96 -35.61 -51.07
CA ALA A 200 -20.37 -35.46 -50.68
C ALA A 200 -20.75 -36.76 -49.94
N ASP A 201 -21.84 -36.69 -49.15
CA ASP A 201 -22.79 -37.74 -48.72
C ASP A 201 -22.32 -39.05 -48.07
N GLY A 202 -22.88 -39.30 -46.87
CA GLY A 202 -22.94 -40.63 -46.28
C GLY A 202 -23.34 -40.66 -44.81
N ASN A 203 -24.62 -40.43 -44.51
CA ASN A 203 -25.23 -40.86 -43.25
C ASN A 203 -25.26 -42.40 -43.20
N PRO A 204 -24.94 -43.04 -42.07
CA PRO A 204 -26.05 -43.62 -41.31
C PRO A 204 -25.92 -43.46 -39.79
N SER A 205 -27.05 -43.75 -39.16
CA SER A 205 -27.47 -43.48 -37.81
C SER A 205 -26.71 -44.20 -36.69
N ASP A 206 -27.02 -43.71 -35.48
CA ASP A 206 -27.03 -44.43 -34.20
C ASP A 206 -25.75 -44.50 -33.38
N ALA A 207 -25.56 -43.48 -32.53
CA ALA A 207 -25.42 -43.64 -31.08
C ALA A 207 -25.36 -42.26 -30.39
N SER A 208 -26.52 -41.65 -30.20
CA SER A 208 -26.68 -40.42 -29.45
C SER A 208 -26.58 -40.70 -27.94
N THR A 209 -25.38 -40.60 -27.37
CA THR A 209 -25.24 -40.39 -25.91
C THR A 209 -25.24 -38.88 -25.69
N THR A 210 -26.44 -38.33 -25.55
CA THR A 210 -26.67 -36.93 -25.21
C THR A 210 -26.27 -36.67 -23.75
N LEU A 211 -25.01 -36.32 -23.54
CA LEU A 211 -24.61 -35.58 -22.35
C LEU A 211 -25.18 -34.16 -22.51
N LYS A 212 -26.40 -33.97 -22.00
CA LYS A 212 -27.02 -32.67 -21.79
C LYS A 212 -26.16 -31.87 -20.79
N LEU A 213 -25.11 -31.22 -21.28
CA LEU A 213 -24.61 -30.03 -20.64
C LEU A 213 -25.70 -28.96 -20.77
N ARG A 214 -26.54 -28.86 -19.73
CA ARG A 214 -27.31 -27.65 -19.49
C ARG A 214 -26.28 -26.53 -19.36
N ALA A 215 -26.12 -25.75 -20.42
CA ALA A 215 -25.66 -24.39 -20.31
C ALA A 215 -26.61 -23.70 -19.32
N ILE A 216 -26.16 -23.59 -18.07
CA ILE A 216 -26.74 -22.65 -17.11
C ILE A 216 -26.23 -21.30 -17.60
N GLU A 217 -26.90 -20.75 -18.61
CA GLU A 217 -26.86 -19.30 -18.82
C GLU A 217 -27.38 -18.70 -17.52
N PRO A 218 -26.57 -17.93 -16.78
CA PRO A 218 -27.11 -17.19 -15.66
C PRO A 218 -28.06 -16.15 -16.28
N LYS A 219 -29.36 -16.44 -16.26
CA LYS A 219 -30.41 -15.43 -16.27
C LYS A 219 -30.20 -14.58 -15.02
N ILE A 220 -29.25 -13.65 -15.09
CA ILE A 220 -29.25 -12.50 -14.23
C ILE A 220 -30.45 -11.69 -14.74
N ASP A 221 -31.55 -11.75 -13.99
CA ASP A 221 -32.74 -10.98 -14.29
C ASP A 221 -32.34 -9.50 -14.36
N ARG A 222 -32.26 -8.99 -15.59
CA ARG A 222 -31.96 -7.59 -15.92
C ARG A 222 -33.02 -6.63 -15.34
N ALA A 223 -34.06 -7.17 -14.71
CA ALA A 223 -35.15 -6.47 -14.04
C ALA A 223 -34.84 -6.11 -12.57
N GLU A 224 -33.77 -6.62 -11.95
CA GLU A 224 -33.50 -6.37 -10.51
C GLU A 224 -32.12 -5.76 -10.21
N ILE A 225 -31.41 -5.26 -11.23
CA ILE A 225 -30.55 -4.10 -11.01
C ILE A 225 -31.47 -2.90 -11.23
N LYS A 226 -32.30 -2.57 -10.22
CA LYS A 226 -32.74 -1.18 -10.05
C LYS A 226 -31.44 -0.40 -10.00
N ALA A 227 -31.06 0.21 -11.13
CA ALA A 227 -29.96 1.15 -11.20
C ALA A 227 -30.15 2.05 -10.01
N VAL A 228 -29.29 1.86 -9.01
CA VAL A 228 -29.50 2.50 -7.72
C VAL A 228 -29.58 3.97 -8.05
N ASP A 229 -30.68 4.60 -7.69
CA ASP A 229 -30.94 6.03 -7.91
C ASP A 229 -30.03 6.85 -6.97
N ILE A 230 -28.75 6.44 -6.81
CA ILE A 230 -27.67 7.11 -6.08
C ILE A 230 -27.39 8.47 -6.71
N VAL A 231 -27.75 8.66 -7.98
CA VAL A 231 -27.63 9.95 -8.70
C VAL A 231 -29.00 10.63 -8.87
N GLY A 232 -30.04 10.12 -8.20
CA GLY A 232 -31.37 10.70 -8.16
C GLY A 232 -31.44 11.83 -7.14
N LYS A 233 -31.29 13.08 -7.61
CA LYS A 233 -31.62 14.33 -6.88
C LYS A 233 -30.96 14.55 -5.51
N ALA A 234 -29.91 13.82 -5.13
CA ALA A 234 -29.15 14.17 -3.94
C ALA A 234 -28.64 15.62 -4.11
N PRO A 235 -28.96 16.54 -3.16
CA PRO A 235 -28.49 17.92 -3.24
C PRO A 235 -26.98 17.88 -3.33
N VAL A 236 -26.43 18.58 -4.32
CA VAL A 236 -24.98 18.62 -4.49
C VAL A 236 -24.39 19.30 -3.29
N ALA A 237 -23.66 18.51 -2.50
CA ALA A 237 -22.99 18.99 -1.32
C ALA A 237 -21.99 20.10 -1.73
N PRO A 238 -21.86 21.17 -0.93
CA PRO A 238 -20.94 22.26 -1.23
C PRO A 238 -19.47 21.80 -1.27
N SER A 239 -19.15 20.65 -0.66
CA SER A 239 -17.83 20.03 -0.70
C SER A 239 -17.89 18.62 -1.29
N LEU A 240 -16.84 18.25 -2.02
CA LEU A 240 -16.68 16.89 -2.51
C LEU A 240 -16.23 16.00 -1.36
N ARG A 241 -16.99 14.95 -1.06
CA ARG A 241 -16.57 13.92 -0.09
C ARG A 241 -15.57 13.00 -0.77
N LEU A 242 -14.34 12.98 -0.26
CA LEU A 242 -13.29 12.08 -0.70
C LEU A 242 -13.18 10.88 0.25
N PRO A 243 -12.79 9.69 -0.22
CA PRO A 243 -12.63 8.52 0.64
C PRO A 243 -11.54 8.68 1.69
N ASP A 244 -11.80 8.17 2.90
CA ASP A 244 -10.86 8.23 4.02
C ASP A 244 -9.53 7.53 3.72
N PHE A 245 -9.54 6.46 2.90
CA PHE A 245 -8.30 5.75 2.54
C PHE A 245 -7.30 6.65 1.80
N LEU A 246 -7.73 7.76 1.19
CA LEU A 246 -6.81 8.71 0.57
C LEU A 246 -5.85 9.29 1.61
N ALA A 247 -6.26 9.45 2.88
CA ALA A 247 -5.37 9.88 3.95
C ALA A 247 -4.22 8.88 4.19
N LEU A 248 -4.45 7.58 3.95
CA LEU A 248 -3.45 6.51 4.14
C LEU A 248 -2.44 6.42 2.98
N ILE A 249 -2.89 6.72 1.76
CA ILE A 249 -2.06 6.60 0.54
C ILE A 249 -1.47 7.95 0.08
N ARG A 250 -1.79 9.05 0.76
CA ARG A 250 -1.20 10.36 0.45
C ARG A 250 0.32 10.29 0.56
N PRO A 251 1.05 10.92 -0.39
CA PRO A 251 2.49 11.06 -0.25
C PRO A 251 2.75 11.81 1.04
N ARG A 252 3.47 11.19 1.98
CA ARG A 252 4.00 11.94 3.11
C ARG A 252 5.12 12.81 2.54
N THR A 253 4.95 14.13 2.60
CA THR A 253 6.03 15.07 2.30
C THR A 253 7.22 14.69 3.16
N THR A 254 8.32 14.28 2.54
CA THR A 254 9.50 13.82 3.28
C THR A 254 10.06 14.99 4.08
N LEU A 255 9.88 14.95 5.40
CA LEU A 255 10.19 16.03 6.34
C LEU A 255 11.71 16.26 6.55
N ARG A 256 12.58 15.52 5.87
CA ARG A 256 14.04 15.61 6.05
C ARG A 256 14.78 15.74 4.72
N GLY A 257 15.14 16.98 4.40
CA GLY A 257 16.35 17.32 3.66
C GLY A 257 16.23 17.29 2.14
N LYS A 258 16.42 18.48 1.54
CA LYS A 258 16.38 18.80 0.10
C LYS A 258 14.98 18.67 -0.51
N SER A 259 14.40 19.84 -0.76
CA SER A 259 13.20 20.11 -1.55
C SER A 259 12.82 18.95 -2.47
N ASP A 260 11.69 18.31 -2.15
CA ASP A 260 10.95 17.53 -3.12
C ASP A 260 10.84 18.39 -4.39
N PRO A 261 11.29 17.89 -5.57
CA PRO A 261 11.16 18.63 -6.80
C PRO A 261 9.67 18.84 -7.09
N SER A 262 9.17 20.00 -6.69
CA SER A 262 7.80 20.44 -6.87
C SER A 262 7.48 20.37 -8.36
N GLY A 263 6.53 19.52 -8.75
CA GLY A 263 6.15 19.30 -10.15
C GLY A 263 6.51 17.93 -10.72
N VAL A 264 7.17 17.05 -9.96
CA VAL A 264 7.33 15.65 -10.37
C VAL A 264 5.99 14.93 -10.29
N THR A 265 5.55 14.39 -11.43
CA THR A 265 4.34 13.56 -11.50
C THR A 265 4.72 12.09 -11.43
N LEU A 266 4.53 11.50 -10.25
CA LEU A 266 4.47 10.05 -10.09
C LEU A 266 3.04 9.57 -10.35
N SER A 267 2.88 8.46 -11.05
CA SER A 267 1.58 7.83 -11.27
C SER A 267 1.72 6.31 -11.24
N PRO A 268 0.81 5.58 -10.55
CA PRO A 268 -0.20 6.12 -9.62
C PRO A 268 0.44 6.59 -8.30
N ASN A 269 -0.01 7.73 -7.75
CA ASN A 269 0.47 8.21 -6.44
C ASN A 269 -0.59 9.03 -5.70
N GLY A 270 -1.06 8.53 -4.56
CA GLY A 270 -2.13 9.15 -3.76
C GLY A 270 -3.51 9.01 -4.39
N GLU A 271 -3.75 7.96 -5.19
CA GLU A 271 -5.02 7.71 -5.86
C GLU A 271 -5.36 6.22 -5.92
N ALA A 272 -6.62 5.92 -6.21
CA ALA A 272 -7.04 4.57 -6.58
C ALA A 272 -6.82 4.31 -8.07
N VAL A 273 -6.74 3.04 -8.45
CA VAL A 273 -6.66 2.57 -9.84
C VAL A 273 -7.77 1.56 -10.11
N ARG A 274 -8.37 1.62 -11.31
CA ARG A 274 -9.47 0.71 -11.71
C ARG A 274 -9.01 -0.72 -11.94
N ASN A 275 -7.86 -0.85 -12.60
CA ASN A 275 -7.33 -2.13 -13.03
C ASN A 275 -6.29 -2.62 -12.02
N GLY A 276 -6.25 -3.93 -11.78
CA GLY A 276 -5.16 -4.56 -11.03
C GLY A 276 -3.81 -4.48 -11.76
N SER A 277 -3.76 -3.99 -12.99
CA SER A 277 -2.53 -3.85 -13.78
C SER A 277 -2.24 -2.37 -14.07
N PRO A 278 -1.72 -1.60 -13.10
CA PRO A 278 -1.42 -0.19 -13.27
C PRO A 278 -0.23 0.05 -14.22
N ASP A 279 -0.30 1.16 -14.95
CA ASP A 279 0.84 1.73 -15.69
C ASP A 279 1.57 2.69 -14.74
N PHE A 280 2.84 2.39 -14.45
CA PHE A 280 3.69 3.23 -13.61
C PHE A 280 4.43 4.25 -14.44
N ALA A 281 4.55 5.48 -13.94
CA ALA A 281 5.32 6.55 -14.56
C ALA A 281 6.04 7.40 -13.51
N TRP A 282 7.28 7.74 -13.80
CA TRP A 282 8.17 8.56 -12.96
C TRP A 282 8.98 9.53 -13.82
N PRO A 283 9.61 10.58 -13.27
CA PRO A 283 10.51 11.43 -14.04
C PRO A 283 11.86 10.74 -14.22
N ALA A 284 12.64 11.11 -15.25
CA ALA A 284 14.01 10.62 -15.38
C ALA A 284 14.88 11.10 -14.21
N PHE A 285 15.70 10.21 -13.64
CA PHE A 285 16.65 10.52 -12.58
C PHE A 285 17.91 9.65 -12.67
N GLY A 286 19.00 10.06 -12.01
CA GLY A 286 20.28 9.37 -12.10
C GLY A 286 21.09 9.73 -13.36
N PRO A 287 22.14 8.95 -13.67
CA PRO A 287 22.99 9.21 -14.83
C PRO A 287 22.20 9.07 -16.15
N LYS A 288 22.60 9.83 -17.17
CA LYS A 288 21.98 9.74 -18.51
C LYS A 288 22.13 8.33 -19.05
N GLY A 289 21.01 7.69 -19.40
CA GLY A 289 20.97 6.31 -19.88
C GLY A 289 21.04 5.26 -18.77
N GLY A 290 20.86 5.65 -17.50
CA GLY A 290 20.71 4.71 -16.39
C GLY A 290 19.50 3.80 -16.57
N GLN A 291 19.57 2.63 -15.94
CA GLN A 291 18.45 1.71 -15.84
C GLN A 291 17.68 1.97 -14.54
N TYR A 292 16.38 1.73 -14.60
CA TYR A 292 15.44 1.81 -13.49
C TYR A 292 14.96 0.41 -13.13
N ILE A 293 14.83 0.16 -11.84
CA ILE A 293 14.20 -1.04 -11.29
C ILE A 293 13.04 -0.56 -10.42
N LEU A 294 11.84 -1.04 -10.72
CA LEU A 294 10.64 -0.77 -9.94
C LEU A 294 10.38 -1.93 -9.00
N GLU A 295 10.16 -1.64 -7.73
CA GLU A 295 9.77 -2.61 -6.71
C GLU A 295 8.36 -2.27 -6.21
N LEU A 296 7.51 -3.29 -6.11
CA LEU A 296 6.13 -3.17 -5.64
C LEU A 296 6.00 -3.98 -4.35
N PHE A 297 5.43 -3.33 -3.34
CA PHE A 297 5.20 -3.84 -2.00
C PHE A 297 3.71 -3.81 -1.67
N ASP A 298 3.26 -4.74 -0.85
CA ASP A 298 1.89 -4.74 -0.33
C ASP A 298 1.73 -3.83 0.91
N GLU A 299 0.64 -4.01 1.67
CA GLU A 299 0.35 -3.21 2.86
C GLU A 299 1.28 -3.51 4.05
N ASN A 300 1.92 -4.68 4.06
CA ASN A 300 2.84 -5.14 5.10
C ASN A 300 4.31 -4.84 4.75
N ASP A 301 4.54 -4.09 3.67
CA ASP A 301 5.85 -3.85 3.06
C ASP A 301 6.54 -5.14 2.54
N ASP A 302 5.78 -6.20 2.28
CA ASP A 302 6.31 -7.42 1.67
C ASP A 302 6.46 -7.23 0.14
N PRO A 303 7.60 -7.64 -0.46
CA PRO A 303 7.82 -7.47 -1.91
C PRO A 303 6.89 -8.39 -2.71
N VAL A 304 6.02 -7.78 -3.50
CA VAL A 304 5.08 -8.46 -4.41
C VAL A 304 5.74 -8.73 -5.76
N MET A 305 6.55 -7.78 -6.24
CA MET A 305 7.22 -7.88 -7.54
C MET A 305 8.39 -6.90 -7.67
N VAL A 306 9.38 -7.29 -8.47
CA VAL A 306 10.49 -6.46 -8.94
C VAL A 306 10.50 -6.49 -10.47
N SER A 307 10.55 -5.33 -11.12
CA SER A 307 10.61 -5.24 -12.58
C SER A 307 11.99 -5.66 -13.10
N PRO A 308 12.11 -6.12 -14.35
CA PRO A 308 13.38 -6.11 -15.05
C PRO A 308 13.96 -4.68 -15.10
N PRO A 309 15.29 -4.52 -15.28
CA PRO A 309 15.87 -3.21 -15.53
C PRO A 309 15.31 -2.58 -16.81
N VAL A 310 14.77 -1.37 -16.71
CA VAL A 310 14.19 -0.63 -17.84
C VAL A 310 14.86 0.73 -18.02
N THR A 311 15.02 1.18 -19.26
CA THR A 311 15.55 2.53 -19.55
C THR A 311 14.44 3.57 -19.71
N ALA A 312 13.20 3.12 -19.94
CA ALA A 312 12.03 3.97 -20.02
C ALA A 312 11.62 4.47 -18.62
N THR A 313 11.03 5.66 -18.57
CA THR A 313 10.48 6.26 -17.33
C THR A 313 9.01 5.87 -17.10
N HIS A 314 8.61 4.74 -17.68
CA HIS A 314 7.31 4.13 -17.50
C HIS A 314 7.45 2.62 -17.58
N TRP A 315 6.58 1.91 -16.87
CA TRP A 315 6.54 0.45 -16.89
C TRP A 315 5.13 -0.06 -16.59
N ARG A 316 4.71 -1.10 -17.29
CA ARG A 316 3.37 -1.69 -17.17
C ARG A 316 3.44 -2.98 -16.39
N PHE A 317 2.63 -3.10 -15.34
CA PHE A 317 2.44 -4.35 -14.64
C PHE A 317 1.55 -5.29 -15.46
N ASP A 318 2.02 -6.50 -15.73
CA ASP A 318 1.33 -7.47 -16.58
C ASP A 318 0.44 -8.46 -15.81
N ARG A 319 0.66 -8.57 -14.49
CA ARG A 319 -0.16 -9.41 -13.61
C ARG A 319 -1.29 -8.58 -12.98
N PRO A 320 -2.44 -9.18 -12.65
CA PRO A 320 -3.48 -8.49 -11.89
C PRO A 320 -3.11 -8.46 -10.40
N LEU A 321 -3.14 -7.28 -9.79
CA LEU A 321 -3.06 -7.07 -8.34
C LEU A 321 -4.38 -7.41 -7.65
N ARG A 322 -4.30 -7.65 -6.34
CA ARG A 322 -5.47 -7.92 -5.49
C ARG A 322 -6.34 -6.67 -5.38
N GLN A 323 -7.61 -6.82 -5.71
CA GLN A 323 -8.61 -5.77 -5.56
C GLN A 323 -8.81 -5.38 -4.09
N GLY A 324 -9.07 -4.11 -3.84
CA GLY A 324 -9.29 -3.56 -2.49
C GLY A 324 -8.01 -3.30 -1.68
N SER A 325 -6.85 -3.79 -2.14
CA SER A 325 -5.58 -3.65 -1.43
C SER A 325 -4.86 -2.34 -1.73
N ILE A 326 -4.12 -1.86 -0.73
CA ILE A 326 -3.18 -0.73 -0.86
C ILE A 326 -1.81 -1.29 -1.21
N TYR A 327 -1.12 -0.62 -2.13
CA TYR A 327 0.23 -0.96 -2.56
C TYR A 327 1.14 0.25 -2.42
N LYS A 328 2.42 -0.04 -2.17
CA LYS A 328 3.52 0.92 -2.20
C LYS A 328 4.46 0.50 -3.32
N TRP A 329 4.98 1.45 -4.08
CA TRP A 329 6.00 1.16 -5.09
C TRP A 329 7.16 2.13 -4.96
N GLU A 330 8.34 1.66 -5.30
CA GLU A 330 9.58 2.43 -5.29
C GLU A 330 10.32 2.24 -6.61
N VAL A 331 11.01 3.29 -7.05
CA VAL A 331 11.92 3.20 -8.21
C VAL A 331 13.32 3.53 -7.77
N ARG A 332 14.23 2.62 -8.08
CA ARG A 332 15.67 2.79 -7.87
C ARG A 332 16.42 2.79 -9.19
N THR A 333 17.57 3.45 -9.20
CA THR A 333 18.56 3.32 -10.27
C THR A 333 19.80 2.66 -9.70
N GLU A 334 20.42 1.78 -10.49
CA GLU A 334 21.68 1.13 -10.15
C GLU A 334 22.82 1.93 -10.79
N ASP A 335 23.60 2.65 -9.98
CA ASP A 335 24.90 3.17 -10.39
C ASP A 335 25.99 2.26 -9.82
N ALA A 336 27.11 2.10 -10.52
CA ALA A 336 28.21 1.18 -10.23
C ALA A 336 28.85 1.37 -8.84
N LYS A 337 28.42 2.37 -8.06
CA LYS A 337 28.97 2.71 -6.75
C LYS A 337 27.93 2.95 -5.64
N SER A 338 26.63 3.07 -5.96
CA SER A 338 25.58 3.37 -4.97
C SER A 338 24.18 3.01 -5.48
N GLN A 339 23.36 2.41 -4.61
CA GLN A 339 21.91 2.31 -4.83
C GLN A 339 21.24 3.62 -4.39
N PHE A 340 20.43 4.21 -5.26
CA PHE A 340 19.60 5.37 -4.94
C PHE A 340 18.13 5.02 -5.17
N SER A 341 17.35 4.91 -4.08
CA SER A 341 15.88 5.00 -4.16
C SER A 341 15.51 6.46 -4.29
N ALA A 342 14.86 6.85 -5.38
CA ALA A 342 14.57 8.27 -5.66
C ALA A 342 13.10 8.62 -5.50
N PHE A 343 12.20 7.66 -5.76
CA PHE A 343 10.77 7.92 -5.76
C PHE A 343 10.01 6.77 -5.11
N ALA A 344 9.01 7.14 -4.33
CA ALA A 344 8.05 6.22 -3.76
C ALA A 344 6.64 6.75 -3.99
N GLY A 345 5.70 5.85 -4.28
CA GLY A 345 4.29 6.16 -4.41
C GLY A 345 3.42 5.13 -3.71
N ARG A 346 2.20 5.54 -3.34
CA ARG A 346 1.19 4.62 -2.80
C ARG A 346 -0.10 4.75 -3.60
N PHE A 347 -0.80 3.65 -3.78
CA PHE A 347 -2.08 3.63 -4.48
C PHE A 347 -2.97 2.50 -3.96
N LYS A 348 -4.26 2.57 -4.26
CA LYS A 348 -5.22 1.51 -3.93
C LYS A 348 -5.79 0.90 -5.21
N VAL A 349 -5.90 -0.43 -5.28
CA VAL A 349 -6.69 -1.07 -6.34
C VAL A 349 -8.15 -1.06 -5.90
N LEU A 350 -9.07 -0.59 -6.75
CA LEU A 350 -10.49 -0.62 -6.41
C LEU A 350 -10.97 -2.04 -6.09
N ASP A 351 -11.87 -2.14 -5.11
CA ASP A 351 -12.64 -3.37 -4.90
C ASP A 351 -13.76 -3.51 -5.95
N GLU A 352 -14.33 -4.71 -6.02
CA GLU A 352 -15.37 -5.06 -6.99
C GLU A 352 -16.60 -4.14 -6.90
N ARG A 353 -16.99 -3.73 -5.69
CA ARG A 353 -18.15 -2.86 -5.46
C ARG A 353 -17.88 -1.44 -5.99
N ALA A 354 -16.72 -0.88 -5.66
CA ALA A 354 -16.30 0.43 -6.15
C ALA A 354 -16.14 0.43 -7.68
N LEU A 355 -15.58 -0.64 -8.25
CA LEU A 355 -15.45 -0.79 -9.69
C LEU A 355 -16.82 -0.85 -10.39
N ALA A 356 -17.78 -1.62 -9.84
CA ALA A 356 -19.15 -1.68 -10.36
C ALA A 356 -19.83 -0.30 -10.31
N ALA A 357 -19.68 0.45 -9.21
CA ALA A 357 -20.22 1.80 -9.08
C ALA A 357 -19.65 2.77 -10.12
N VAL A 358 -18.33 2.72 -10.36
CA VAL A 358 -17.65 3.55 -11.37
C VAL A 358 -18.09 3.17 -12.79
N ASN A 359 -18.33 1.89 -13.07
CA ASN A 359 -18.77 1.43 -14.38
C ASN A 359 -20.22 1.86 -14.68
N ALA A 360 -21.08 1.88 -13.65
CA ALA A 360 -22.48 2.29 -13.78
C ALA A 360 -22.64 3.76 -14.23
N VAL A 361 -21.68 4.62 -13.90
CA VAL A 361 -21.69 6.06 -14.26
C VAL A 361 -20.90 6.39 -15.52
N SER A 362 -20.44 5.39 -16.27
CA SER A 362 -19.58 5.59 -17.46
C SER A 362 -20.26 6.42 -18.56
N VAL A 363 -21.59 6.33 -18.67
CA VAL A 363 -22.45 7.07 -19.62
C VAL A 363 -23.07 8.34 -19.04
N ALA A 364 -22.78 8.66 -17.78
CA ALA A 364 -23.32 9.85 -17.12
C ALA A 364 -22.74 11.14 -17.71
N LYS A 365 -23.36 12.27 -17.39
CA LYS A 365 -22.83 13.58 -17.75
C LYS A 365 -21.44 13.79 -17.13
N PRO A 366 -20.55 14.59 -17.76
CA PRO A 366 -19.17 14.76 -17.30
C PRO A 366 -19.04 15.15 -15.82
N PHE A 367 -19.92 16.01 -15.30
CA PHE A 367 -19.88 16.40 -13.88
C PHE A 367 -20.18 15.21 -12.95
N ASP A 368 -21.29 14.50 -13.18
CA ASP A 368 -21.72 13.38 -12.35
C ASP A 368 -20.70 12.23 -12.39
N ARG A 369 -20.13 11.97 -13.57
CA ARG A 369 -19.00 11.05 -13.73
C ARG A 369 -17.80 11.50 -12.90
N GLY A 370 -17.45 12.78 -12.91
CA GLY A 370 -16.35 13.32 -12.09
C GLY A 370 -16.56 13.11 -10.59
N VAL A 371 -17.78 13.35 -10.09
CA VAL A 371 -18.14 13.13 -8.68
C VAL A 371 -17.97 11.66 -8.32
N ALA A 372 -18.58 10.75 -9.08
CA ALA A 372 -18.51 9.33 -8.81
C ALA A 372 -17.07 8.78 -8.87
N LEU A 373 -16.23 9.28 -9.78
CA LEU A 373 -14.80 8.92 -9.84
C LEU A 373 -14.06 9.38 -8.59
N ALA A 374 -14.23 10.64 -8.18
CA ALA A 374 -13.54 11.19 -7.03
C ALA A 374 -13.99 10.54 -5.71
N SER A 375 -15.28 10.24 -5.57
CA SER A 375 -15.84 9.51 -4.42
C SER A 375 -15.34 8.07 -4.32
N ASN A 376 -14.68 7.54 -5.34
CA ASN A 376 -13.98 6.25 -5.31
C ASN A 376 -12.45 6.40 -5.33
N GLY A 377 -11.92 7.63 -5.21
CA GLY A 377 -10.49 7.91 -5.19
C GLY A 377 -9.78 7.85 -6.54
N LEU A 378 -10.50 7.74 -7.66
CA LEU A 378 -9.96 7.79 -9.02
C LEU A 378 -9.67 9.24 -9.44
N LEU A 379 -8.69 9.86 -8.78
CA LEU A 379 -8.51 11.31 -8.82
C LEU A 379 -8.05 11.81 -10.20
N THR A 380 -7.17 11.09 -10.89
CA THR A 380 -6.72 11.47 -12.23
C THR A 380 -7.88 11.47 -13.24
N GLU A 381 -8.70 10.42 -13.28
CA GLU A 381 -9.86 10.40 -14.17
C GLU A 381 -10.96 11.39 -13.75
N ALA A 382 -11.14 11.61 -12.44
CA ALA A 382 -12.08 12.61 -11.95
C ALA A 382 -11.70 14.02 -12.43
N LYS A 383 -10.41 14.39 -12.36
CA LYS A 383 -9.91 15.68 -12.88
C LYS A 383 -10.19 15.82 -14.38
N ALA A 384 -10.00 14.76 -15.16
CA ALA A 384 -10.31 14.76 -16.59
C ALA A 384 -11.81 14.97 -16.85
N ALA A 385 -12.68 14.29 -16.08
CA ALA A 385 -14.13 14.43 -16.18
C ALA A 385 -14.60 15.85 -15.80
N PHE A 386 -14.07 16.44 -14.72
CA PHE A 386 -14.39 17.81 -14.33
C PHE A 386 -13.92 18.85 -15.36
N ARG A 387 -12.72 18.67 -15.96
CA ARG A 387 -12.27 19.53 -17.07
C ARG A 387 -13.20 19.45 -18.27
N GLN A 388 -13.68 18.24 -18.60
CA GLN A 388 -14.67 18.05 -19.65
C GLN A 388 -15.99 18.76 -19.29
N ALA A 389 -16.45 18.66 -18.04
CA ALA A 389 -17.66 19.33 -17.55
C ALA A 389 -17.57 20.86 -17.69
N ILE A 390 -16.42 21.45 -17.36
CA ILE A 390 -16.14 22.88 -17.56
C ILE A 390 -16.23 23.24 -19.05
N LYS A 391 -15.62 22.42 -19.92
CA LYS A 391 -15.61 22.65 -21.37
C LYS A 391 -17.02 22.57 -21.98
N THR A 392 -17.88 21.68 -21.49
CA THR A 392 -19.24 21.50 -22.00
C THR A 392 -20.28 22.37 -21.29
N GLY A 393 -19.89 23.17 -20.30
CA GLY A 393 -20.81 23.98 -19.50
C GLY A 393 -21.65 23.18 -18.50
N ASP A 394 -21.36 21.90 -18.29
CA ASP A 394 -22.08 21.03 -17.35
C ASP A 394 -21.65 21.37 -15.91
N ARG A 395 -22.46 22.22 -15.25
CA ARG A 395 -22.22 22.67 -13.86
C ARG A 395 -20.78 23.21 -13.67
N ALA A 396 -20.30 24.00 -14.64
CA ALA A 396 -18.91 24.41 -14.74
C ALA A 396 -18.35 25.07 -13.47
N ASP A 397 -19.15 25.84 -12.73
CA ASP A 397 -18.71 26.50 -11.50
C ASP A 397 -18.37 25.49 -10.39
N LEU A 398 -19.24 24.50 -10.17
CA LEU A 398 -19.01 23.40 -9.23
C LEU A 398 -17.83 22.53 -9.69
N ALA A 399 -17.73 22.23 -10.98
CA ALA A 399 -16.61 21.47 -11.54
C ALA A 399 -15.26 22.18 -11.27
N ARG A 400 -15.19 23.51 -11.40
CA ARG A 400 -13.98 24.29 -11.05
C ARG A 400 -13.69 24.23 -9.55
N GLN A 401 -14.71 24.29 -8.70
CA GLN A 401 -14.55 24.18 -7.25
C GLN A 401 -13.98 22.81 -6.85
N TYR A 402 -14.56 21.72 -7.33
CA TYR A 402 -14.09 20.36 -7.05
C TYR A 402 -12.71 20.10 -7.64
N LEU A 403 -12.41 20.63 -8.84
CA LEU A 403 -11.08 20.53 -9.42
C LEU A 403 -10.02 21.24 -8.55
N ARG A 404 -10.34 22.40 -7.96
CA ARG A 404 -9.47 23.07 -6.98
C ARG A 404 -9.26 22.19 -5.75
N GLN A 405 -10.34 21.68 -5.15
CA GLN A 405 -10.27 20.83 -3.96
C GLN A 405 -9.31 19.63 -4.16
N ILE A 406 -9.48 18.86 -5.25
CA ILE A 406 -8.61 17.69 -5.54
C ILE A 406 -7.17 18.09 -5.91
N THR A 407 -6.95 19.33 -6.34
CA THR A 407 -5.59 19.82 -6.65
C THR A 407 -4.88 20.29 -5.39
N THR A 408 -5.58 20.99 -4.50
CA THR A 408 -5.04 21.46 -3.22
C THR A 408 -4.78 20.30 -2.27
N ASP A 409 -5.64 19.28 -2.24
CA ASP A 409 -5.46 18.09 -1.39
C ASP A 409 -4.22 17.23 -1.72
N LYS A 410 -3.52 17.51 -2.83
CA LYS A 410 -2.29 16.82 -3.22
C LYS A 410 -1.02 17.47 -2.64
N ASN A 411 -1.11 18.73 -2.23
CA ASN A 411 -0.01 19.50 -1.64
C ASN A 411 -0.15 19.49 -0.12
#